data_AF-A0A1F6B756-F1
#
_entry.id   AF-A0A1F6B756-F1
#
_cell.length_a   1.000
_cell.length_b   1.000
_cell.length_c   1.000
_cell.angle_alpha   90.00
_cell.angle_beta   90.00
_cell.angle_gamma   90.00
#
_symmetry.space_group_name_H-M   'P 1'
#
loop_
_entity.id
_entity.type
_entity.pdbx_description
1 polymer ?
#
loop_
_entity_poly.entity_id
_entity_poly.type
_entity_poly.pdbx_seq_one_letter_code
_entity_poly.pdbx_strand_id
1 'polypeptide(L)'
;MNKDKITFSVSEKFLLVALILLLIFFLPIPSYQTLPIPCSLIYPNPKCQTKKQGWVLTKSLFARTVDFIKYSLLAQPSPGQEPAGKNPPEEETENEGSVGSEEPQLGETSDEIQCQAVGGVWRQWGMLQKEYCQIPAPDAGQECNDGSQCQYGKCISENGEIPGKCAEFKNMFGCMSLIENGQLGSTLCID
;
A
#
# COMPACT_ATOMS: atom_id res chain seq x y z
N MET A 1 -35.28 -6.51 -61.24
CA MET A 1 -34.35 -6.03 -60.20
C MET A 1 -34.91 -4.74 -59.61
N ASN A 2 -35.81 -4.87 -58.63
CA ASN A 2 -36.35 -3.71 -57.94
C ASN A 2 -35.48 -3.48 -56.70
N LYS A 3 -34.74 -2.38 -56.67
CA LYS A 3 -34.00 -1.97 -55.48
C LYS A 3 -35.02 -1.29 -54.58
N ASP A 4 -35.64 -2.07 -53.69
CA ASP A 4 -36.54 -1.55 -52.69
C ASP A 4 -35.72 -0.63 -51.77
N LYS A 5 -35.87 0.67 -51.99
CA LYS A 5 -35.17 1.71 -51.23
C LYS A 5 -35.82 1.71 -49.85
N ILE A 6 -35.19 1.04 -48.87
CA ILE A 6 -35.64 1.08 -47.48
C ILE A 6 -35.40 2.52 -46.97
N THR A 7 -36.38 3.39 -47.16
CA THR A 7 -36.43 4.72 -46.54
C THR A 7 -36.99 4.55 -45.15
N PHE A 8 -36.10 4.38 -44.18
CA PHE A 8 -36.46 4.37 -42.76
C PHE A 8 -36.90 5.80 -42.38
N SER A 9 -38.20 6.01 -42.18
CA SER A 9 -38.74 7.26 -41.64
C SER A 9 -38.42 7.30 -40.15
N VAL A 10 -37.17 7.63 -39.81
CA VAL A 10 -36.74 7.81 -38.42
C VAL A 10 -37.39 9.10 -37.94
N SER A 11 -38.36 9.00 -37.02
CA SER A 11 -38.93 10.20 -36.40
C SER A 11 -37.82 10.98 -35.69
N GLU A 12 -37.88 12.32 -35.74
CA GLU A 12 -36.90 13.20 -35.11
C GLU A 12 -36.70 12.86 -33.62
N LYS A 13 -37.77 12.45 -32.93
CA LYS A 13 -37.73 11.98 -31.54
C LYS A 13 -36.91 10.71 -31.38
N PHE A 14 -37.00 9.78 -32.32
CA PHE A 14 -36.23 8.53 -32.29
C PHE A 14 -34.75 8.77 -32.58
N LEU A 15 -34.44 9.73 -33.47
CA LEU A 15 -33.06 10.15 -33.76
C LEU A 15 -32.44 10.83 -32.53
N LEU A 16 -33.18 11.70 -31.85
CA LEU A 16 -32.74 12.33 -30.59
C LEU A 16 -32.52 11.31 -29.47
N VAL A 17 -33.42 10.34 -29.30
CA VAL A 17 -33.25 9.27 -28.29
C VAL A 17 -32.04 8.39 -28.59
N ALA A 18 -31.84 8.01 -29.85
CA ALA A 18 -30.67 7.23 -30.27
C ALA A 18 -29.36 8.00 -30.02
N LEU A 19 -29.35 9.31 -30.29
CA LEU A 19 -28.20 10.19 -30.04
C LEU A 19 -27.91 10.28 -28.53
N ILE A 20 -28.94 10.48 -27.69
CA ILE A 20 -28.79 10.52 -26.23
C ILE A 20 -28.24 9.19 -25.69
N LEU A 21 -28.76 8.05 -26.16
CA LEU A 21 -28.25 6.73 -25.75
C LEU A 21 -26.79 6.51 -26.19
N LEU A 22 -26.42 6.97 -27.38
CA LEU A 22 -25.04 6.93 -27.86
C LEU A 22 -24.14 7.79 -26.95
N LEU A 23 -24.57 9.01 -26.61
CA LEU A 23 -23.82 9.87 -25.69
C LEU A 23 -23.64 9.24 -24.31
N ILE A 24 -24.69 8.64 -23.74
CA ILE A 24 -24.59 7.94 -22.44
C ILE A 24 -23.63 6.76 -22.54
N PHE A 25 -23.62 6.05 -23.67
CA PHE A 25 -22.78 4.88 -23.85
C PHE A 25 -21.29 5.24 -24.02
N PHE A 26 -20.99 6.33 -24.74
CA PHE A 26 -19.61 6.74 -25.07
C PHE A 26 -19.00 7.79 -24.13
N LEU A 27 -19.80 8.61 -23.44
CA LEU A 27 -19.27 9.63 -22.53
C LEU A 27 -19.01 9.05 -21.13
N PRO A 28 -17.87 9.42 -20.50
CA PRO A 28 -17.58 9.04 -19.13
C PRO A 28 -18.55 9.72 -18.16
N ILE A 29 -19.14 8.96 -17.24
CA ILE A 29 -20.01 9.51 -16.20
C ILE A 29 -19.10 9.99 -15.05
N PRO A 30 -19.17 11.28 -14.67
CA PRO A 30 -18.46 11.78 -13.50
C PRO A 30 -19.06 11.12 -12.26
N SER A 31 -18.22 10.46 -11.48
CA SER A 31 -18.63 9.79 -10.24
C SER A 31 -17.85 10.38 -9.08
N TYR A 32 -18.54 10.58 -7.96
CA TYR A 32 -17.92 11.09 -6.74
C TYR A 32 -17.41 9.90 -5.93
N GLN A 33 -16.09 9.77 -5.80
CA GLN A 33 -15.45 8.62 -5.15
C GLN A 33 -14.45 9.07 -4.10
N THR A 34 -14.20 8.19 -3.13
CA THR A 34 -13.14 8.38 -2.14
C THR A 34 -11.81 8.02 -2.79
N LEU A 35 -10.96 9.01 -3.00
CA LEU A 35 -9.61 8.82 -3.53
C LEU A 35 -8.64 8.65 -2.35
N PRO A 36 -7.73 7.67 -2.41
CA PRO A 36 -6.57 7.67 -1.53
C PRO A 36 -5.70 8.87 -1.89
N ILE A 37 -5.29 9.66 -0.89
CA ILE A 37 -4.25 10.66 -1.12
C ILE A 37 -2.94 9.89 -1.41
N PRO A 38 -2.21 10.23 -2.48
CA PRO A 38 -0.94 9.58 -2.77
C PRO A 38 0.00 9.81 -1.59
N CYS A 39 0.55 8.72 -1.05
CA CYS A 39 1.59 8.80 -0.04
C CYS A 39 2.77 9.59 -0.61
N SER A 40 3.39 10.44 0.21
CA SER A 40 4.66 11.03 -0.19
C SER A 40 5.65 9.89 -0.44
N LEU A 41 6.16 9.78 -1.66
CA LEU A 41 7.15 8.76 -2.04
C LEU A 41 8.45 8.88 -1.23
N ILE A 42 8.61 9.99 -0.52
CA ILE A 42 9.78 10.30 0.28
C ILE A 42 9.75 9.54 1.63
N TYR A 43 8.57 9.22 2.19
CA TYR A 43 8.47 8.43 3.43
C TYR A 43 7.13 7.64 3.49
N PRO A 44 7.13 6.31 3.29
CA PRO A 44 5.92 5.51 3.44
C PRO A 44 5.58 5.34 4.94
N ASN A 45 4.57 6.05 5.42
CA ASN A 45 4.04 5.86 6.78
C ASN A 45 3.02 4.71 6.80
N PRO A 46 3.09 3.74 7.73
CA PRO A 46 2.16 2.61 7.82
C PRO A 46 0.70 3.03 8.12
N LYS A 47 0.44 4.30 8.44
CA LYS A 47 -0.90 4.85 8.73
C LYS A 47 -1.37 5.88 7.69
N CYS A 48 -0.99 5.75 6.42
CA CYS A 48 -1.57 6.59 5.37
C CYS A 48 -3.02 6.19 5.04
N GLN A 49 -3.96 6.57 5.92
CA GLN A 49 -5.40 6.60 5.64
C GLN A 49 -5.82 8.08 5.62
N THR A 50 -5.57 8.77 4.51
CA THR A 50 -6.15 10.10 4.29
C THR A 50 -7.05 10.03 3.06
N LYS A 51 -8.33 9.76 3.33
CA LYS A 51 -9.38 9.66 2.31
C LYS A 51 -9.84 11.08 1.95
N LYS A 52 -9.63 11.50 0.71
CA LYS A 52 -10.20 12.76 0.19
C LYS A 52 -11.29 12.41 -0.82
N GLN A 53 -12.45 13.05 -0.71
CA GLN A 53 -13.51 12.88 -1.70
C GLN A 53 -13.22 13.77 -2.91
N GLY A 54 -13.39 13.23 -4.11
CA GLY A 54 -13.14 13.96 -5.35
C GLY A 54 -13.89 13.38 -6.55
N TRP A 55 -14.06 14.23 -7.57
CA TRP A 55 -14.65 13.81 -8.83
C TRP A 55 -13.65 12.99 -9.64
N VAL A 56 -14.07 11.79 -10.05
CA VAL A 56 -13.29 10.93 -10.95
C VAL A 56 -14.12 10.68 -12.19
N LEU A 57 -13.49 10.84 -13.36
CA LEU A 57 -14.07 10.43 -14.63
C LEU A 57 -13.95 8.92 -14.74
N THR A 58 -15.07 8.22 -14.56
CA THR A 58 -15.08 6.76 -14.70
C THR A 58 -15.10 6.37 -16.17
N LYS A 59 -14.55 5.19 -16.51
CA LYS A 59 -14.61 4.65 -17.87
C LYS A 59 -16.07 4.59 -18.37
N SER A 60 -16.29 4.97 -19.64
CA SER A 60 -17.61 4.88 -20.28
C SER A 60 -18.10 3.42 -20.34
N LEU A 61 -19.40 3.22 -20.49
CA LEU A 61 -20.02 1.90 -20.64
C LEU A 61 -19.38 1.09 -21.78
N PHE A 62 -19.07 1.73 -22.92
CA PHE A 62 -18.34 1.09 -24.01
C PHE A 62 -16.97 0.56 -23.54
N ALA A 63 -16.16 1.40 -22.90
CA ALA A 63 -14.84 1.00 -22.42
C ALA A 63 -14.93 -0.14 -21.38
N ARG A 64 -15.94 -0.11 -20.50
CA ARG A 64 -16.20 -1.21 -19.55
C ARG A 64 -16.59 -2.51 -20.26
N THR A 65 -17.40 -2.45 -21.31
CA THR A 65 -17.78 -3.63 -22.10
C THR A 65 -16.60 -4.19 -22.89
N VAL A 66 -15.73 -3.34 -23.44
CA VAL A 66 -14.51 -3.76 -24.14
C VAL A 66 -13.54 -4.40 -23.17
N ASP A 67 -13.34 -3.81 -21.99
CA ASP A 67 -12.55 -4.43 -20.92
C ASP A 67 -13.17 -5.78 -20.56
N PHE A 68 -14.48 -5.86 -20.32
CA PHE A 68 -15.15 -7.12 -19.97
C PHE A 68 -14.97 -8.20 -21.05
N ILE A 69 -15.11 -7.87 -22.33
CA ILE A 69 -14.87 -8.79 -23.45
C ILE A 69 -13.39 -9.21 -23.49
N LYS A 70 -12.46 -8.27 -23.31
CA LYS A 70 -11.02 -8.55 -23.29
C LYS A 70 -10.64 -9.46 -22.11
N TYR A 71 -11.17 -9.20 -20.92
CA TYR A 71 -10.93 -10.02 -19.73
C TYR A 71 -11.64 -11.38 -19.82
N SER A 72 -12.86 -11.47 -20.37
CA SER A 72 -13.57 -12.74 -20.52
C SER A 72 -12.99 -13.66 -21.60
N LEU A 73 -12.31 -13.13 -22.63
CA LEU A 73 -11.65 -13.93 -23.66
C LEU A 73 -10.16 -14.22 -23.38
N LEU A 74 -9.46 -13.40 -22.58
CA LEU A 74 -8.01 -13.51 -22.39
C LEU A 74 -7.54 -13.64 -20.93
N ALA A 75 -8.40 -13.59 -19.92
CA ALA A 75 -7.94 -13.70 -18.54
C ALA A 75 -7.75 -15.16 -18.10
N GLN A 76 -6.50 -15.56 -17.98
CA GLN A 76 -6.11 -16.42 -16.86
C GLN A 76 -6.33 -15.65 -15.54
N PRO A 77 -6.77 -16.31 -14.47
CA PRO A 77 -7.04 -15.64 -13.20
C PRO A 77 -5.74 -15.05 -12.64
N SER A 78 -5.72 -13.75 -12.39
CA SER A 78 -4.68 -13.15 -11.53
C SER A 78 -5.04 -13.52 -10.08
N PRO A 79 -4.09 -14.01 -9.26
CA PRO A 79 -4.35 -14.20 -7.83
C PRO A 79 -4.52 -12.80 -7.21
N GLY A 80 -5.61 -12.58 -6.46
CA GLY A 80 -5.72 -11.43 -5.56
C GLY A 80 -6.74 -10.35 -5.89
N GLN A 81 -7.87 -10.64 -6.55
CA GLN A 81 -9.03 -9.74 -6.53
C GLN A 81 -10.31 -10.50 -6.17
N GLU A 82 -10.64 -10.49 -4.88
CA GLU A 82 -11.88 -11.02 -4.33
C GLU A 82 -13.01 -9.98 -4.47
N PRO A 83 -14.12 -10.29 -5.16
CA PRO A 83 -15.27 -9.40 -5.22
C PRO A 83 -16.09 -9.49 -3.92
N ALA A 84 -16.29 -8.34 -3.28
CA ALA A 84 -17.10 -8.19 -2.09
C ALA A 84 -18.57 -8.63 -2.33
N GLY A 85 -19.08 -9.57 -1.52
CA GLY A 85 -20.47 -9.97 -1.56
C GLY A 85 -20.94 -10.91 -0.45
N LYS A 86 -21.52 -10.31 0.61
CA LYS A 86 -22.55 -10.83 1.53
C LYS A 86 -22.20 -12.02 2.47
N ASN A 87 -21.92 -11.71 3.74
CA ASN A 87 -22.19 -12.61 4.88
C ASN A 87 -23.67 -12.52 5.28
N PRO A 88 -24.36 -13.58 5.79
CA PRO A 88 -24.15 -14.14 7.16
C PRO A 88 -24.54 -15.64 7.35
N PRO A 89 -24.57 -16.22 8.58
CA PRO A 89 -23.68 -16.13 9.74
C PRO A 89 -23.01 -17.48 10.11
N GLU A 90 -21.91 -17.38 10.85
CA GLU A 90 -21.32 -18.29 11.85
C GLU A 90 -21.73 -19.78 11.88
N GLU A 91 -20.76 -20.66 11.63
CA GLU A 91 -20.61 -21.91 12.39
C GLU A 91 -19.12 -22.13 12.68
N GLU A 92 -18.83 -22.26 13.97
CA GLU A 92 -17.51 -22.38 14.58
C GLU A 92 -16.81 -23.66 14.09
N THR A 93 -15.57 -23.54 13.62
CA THR A 93 -14.59 -24.62 13.77
C THR A 93 -13.20 -24.03 13.93
N GLU A 94 -12.63 -24.33 15.09
CA GLU A 94 -11.26 -24.04 15.49
C GLU A 94 -10.27 -24.61 14.47
N ASN A 95 -9.37 -23.76 13.96
CA ASN A 95 -8.03 -24.24 13.63
C ASN A 95 -7.02 -23.10 13.72
N GLU A 96 -6.02 -23.31 14.58
CA GLU A 96 -4.84 -22.49 14.71
C GLU A 96 -4.07 -22.43 13.40
N GLY A 97 -3.86 -21.22 12.90
CA GLY A 97 -3.08 -20.96 11.70
C GLY A 97 -2.73 -19.49 11.66
N SER A 98 -1.66 -19.13 12.37
CA SER A 98 -1.08 -17.79 12.40
C SER A 98 -0.67 -17.35 10.99
N VAL A 99 -1.53 -16.59 10.31
CA VAL A 99 -1.17 -15.89 9.08
C VAL A 99 -0.61 -14.54 9.48
N GLY A 100 0.72 -14.49 9.54
CA GLY A 100 1.48 -13.27 9.75
C GLY A 100 1.18 -12.26 8.65
N SER A 101 1.03 -11.01 9.06
CA SER A 101 1.09 -9.85 8.18
C SER A 101 2.39 -9.89 7.38
N GLU A 102 2.30 -9.98 6.06
CA GLU A 102 3.42 -9.67 5.15
C GLU A 102 3.67 -8.15 5.17
N GLU A 103 4.28 -7.70 6.26
CA GLU A 103 5.24 -6.61 6.21
C GLU A 103 6.48 -7.17 5.50
N PRO A 104 7.11 -6.46 4.56
CA PRO A 104 8.40 -6.90 4.03
C PRO A 104 9.29 -7.17 5.23
N GLN A 105 9.70 -8.42 5.42
CA GLN A 105 10.68 -8.81 6.43
C GLN A 105 11.96 -8.03 6.11
N LEU A 106 12.05 -6.83 6.68
CA LEU A 106 13.15 -5.91 6.46
C LEU A 106 14.31 -6.46 7.29
N GLY A 107 15.05 -7.34 6.65
CA GLY A 107 16.12 -8.13 7.24
C GLY A 107 16.74 -9.10 6.24
N GLU A 108 16.04 -9.48 5.17
CA GLU A 108 16.59 -10.46 4.22
C GLU A 108 16.22 -10.10 2.78
N THR A 109 16.45 -8.86 2.35
CA THR A 109 16.55 -8.66 0.89
C THR A 109 17.78 -9.45 0.46
N SER A 110 17.65 -10.55 -0.27
CA SER A 110 18.79 -11.35 -0.73
C SER A 110 19.65 -10.66 -1.80
N ASP A 111 19.41 -9.37 -2.04
CA ASP A 111 19.94 -8.61 -3.17
C ASP A 111 20.37 -7.21 -2.72
N GLU A 112 21.69 -6.99 -2.74
CA GLU A 112 22.35 -5.71 -2.43
C GLU A 112 21.79 -4.56 -3.28
N ILE A 113 21.51 -4.80 -4.57
CA ILE A 113 21.05 -3.76 -5.49
C ILE A 113 19.69 -3.23 -5.08
N GLN A 114 18.79 -4.12 -4.63
CA GLN A 114 17.46 -3.74 -4.16
C GLN A 114 17.56 -2.94 -2.86
N CYS A 115 18.47 -3.34 -1.96
CA CYS A 115 18.72 -2.61 -0.73
C CYS A 115 19.15 -1.16 -0.99
N GLN A 116 20.15 -0.99 -1.87
CA GLN A 116 20.65 0.35 -2.21
C GLN A 116 19.60 1.17 -2.96
N ALA A 117 18.78 0.56 -3.81
CA ALA A 117 17.72 1.23 -4.56
C ALA A 117 16.66 1.90 -3.65
N VAL A 118 16.42 1.34 -2.46
CA VAL A 118 15.51 1.92 -1.45
C VAL A 118 16.24 2.83 -0.44
N GLY A 119 17.53 3.14 -0.67
CA GLY A 119 18.35 3.97 0.22
C GLY A 119 18.86 3.22 1.45
N GLY A 120 18.84 1.89 1.43
CA GLY A 120 19.39 1.05 2.49
C GLY A 120 20.92 0.91 2.42
N VAL A 121 21.49 0.53 3.56
CA VAL A 121 22.91 0.20 3.73
C VAL A 121 23.05 -1.32 3.75
N TRP A 122 23.72 -1.85 2.72
CA TRP A 122 24.11 -3.25 2.63
C TRP A 122 25.50 -3.44 3.24
N ARG A 123 25.59 -4.20 4.33
CA ARG A 123 26.88 -4.58 4.94
C ARG A 123 26.74 -5.81 5.83
N GLN A 124 27.85 -6.27 6.40
CA GLN A 124 27.87 -7.31 7.41
C GLN A 124 27.49 -6.76 8.79
N TRP A 125 26.59 -7.46 9.49
CA TRP A 125 26.11 -7.11 10.83
C TRP A 125 26.13 -8.32 11.75
N GLY A 126 25.96 -8.05 13.05
CA GLY A 126 26.03 -9.06 14.11
C GLY A 126 27.43 -9.67 14.26
N MET A 127 27.61 -10.52 15.25
CA MET A 127 28.82 -11.28 15.52
C MET A 127 29.03 -12.34 14.44
N LEU A 128 27.95 -12.85 13.84
CA LEU A 128 28.02 -13.78 12.72
C LEU A 128 28.43 -13.13 11.39
N GLN A 129 28.54 -11.80 11.33
CA GLN A 129 28.95 -11.05 10.14
C GLN A 129 28.13 -11.41 8.89
N LYS A 130 26.82 -11.62 9.06
CA LYS A 130 25.91 -11.90 7.95
C LYS A 130 25.54 -10.59 7.26
N GLU A 131 25.33 -10.67 5.95
CA GLU A 131 24.89 -9.51 5.19
C GLU A 131 23.42 -9.23 5.48
N TYR A 132 23.13 -7.99 5.88
CA TYR A 132 21.77 -7.49 6.04
C TYR A 132 21.62 -6.16 5.32
N CYS A 133 20.43 -5.95 4.76
CA CYS A 133 19.99 -4.64 4.34
C CYS A 133 19.37 -3.90 5.54
N GLN A 134 19.90 -2.72 5.85
CA GLN A 134 19.30 -1.85 6.85
C GLN A 134 18.95 -0.49 6.27
N ILE A 135 17.70 -0.06 6.44
CA ILE A 135 17.25 1.26 6.00
C ILE A 135 17.41 2.25 7.17
N PRO A 136 18.15 3.36 6.98
CA PRO A 136 18.32 4.34 8.03
C PRO A 136 17.02 5.09 8.33
N ALA A 137 16.77 5.36 9.60
CA ALA A 137 15.66 6.15 10.07
C ALA A 137 15.86 7.62 9.67
N PRO A 138 14.83 8.35 9.22
CA PRO A 138 14.93 9.77 8.89
C PRO A 138 15.23 10.65 10.10
N ASP A 139 14.86 10.17 11.28
CA ASP A 139 15.04 10.78 12.58
C ASP A 139 16.21 10.18 13.37
N ALA A 140 17.07 9.40 12.72
CA ALA A 140 18.28 8.85 13.32
C ALA A 140 19.10 9.94 14.05
N GLY A 141 19.44 9.69 15.30
CA GLY A 141 20.25 10.61 16.11
C GLY A 141 19.50 11.81 16.71
N GLN A 142 18.21 12.00 16.43
CA GLN A 142 17.42 13.05 17.07
C GLN A 142 17.23 12.77 18.56
N GLU A 143 17.26 13.82 19.39
CA GLU A 143 17.04 13.68 20.84
C GLU A 143 15.64 13.15 21.14
N CYS A 144 15.56 12.17 22.03
CA CYS A 144 14.29 11.55 22.44
C CYS A 144 14.29 11.25 23.94
N ASN A 145 13.09 11.26 24.52
CA ASN A 145 12.84 10.85 25.91
C ASN A 145 11.99 9.57 25.99
N ASP A 146 11.50 9.07 24.85
CA ASP A 146 10.71 7.86 24.78
C ASP A 146 10.76 7.27 23.37
N GLY A 147 10.65 5.95 23.26
CA GLY A 147 10.60 5.25 21.97
C GLY A 147 9.49 5.74 21.05
N SER A 148 8.33 6.16 21.57
CA SER A 148 7.21 6.66 20.76
C SER A 148 7.52 7.96 19.99
N GLN A 149 8.59 8.66 20.35
CA GLN A 149 9.06 9.87 19.66
C GLN A 149 9.86 9.53 18.39
N CYS A 150 10.29 8.27 18.25
CA CYS A 150 11.13 7.81 17.15
C CYS A 150 10.33 7.00 16.13
N GLN A 151 10.67 7.11 14.85
CA GLN A 151 9.97 6.45 13.76
C GLN A 151 9.99 4.92 13.87
N TYR A 152 11.11 4.35 14.32
CA TYR A 152 11.24 2.92 14.59
C TYR A 152 10.91 2.52 16.04
N GLY A 153 10.35 3.45 16.83
CA GLY A 153 9.89 3.16 18.19
C GLY A 153 11.02 2.97 19.21
N LYS A 154 12.25 3.37 18.89
CA LYS A 154 13.46 3.03 19.65
C LYS A 154 14.25 4.29 19.99
N CYS A 155 14.23 4.65 21.27
CA CYS A 155 15.05 5.71 21.83
C CYS A 155 16.21 5.09 22.60
N ILE A 156 17.44 5.30 22.14
CA ILE A 156 18.65 4.68 22.69
C ILE A 156 19.31 5.66 23.66
N SER A 157 19.55 5.23 24.89
CA SER A 157 20.34 5.99 25.86
C SER A 157 21.82 5.90 25.53
N GLU A 158 22.51 7.04 25.57
CA GLU A 158 23.96 7.11 25.55
C GLU A 158 24.47 7.08 26.99
N ASN A 159 25.25 6.06 27.35
CA ASN A 159 25.85 5.90 28.69
C ASN A 159 24.88 5.90 29.88
N GLY A 160 23.59 5.58 29.66
CA GLY A 160 22.58 5.60 30.71
C GLY A 160 21.99 6.98 30.99
N GLU A 161 22.26 7.97 30.15
CA GLU A 161 21.72 9.32 30.25
C GLU A 161 20.38 9.48 29.50
N ILE A 162 19.60 10.47 29.93
CA ILE A 162 18.35 10.93 29.32
C ILE A 162 18.49 12.46 29.13
N PRO A 163 18.20 13.03 27.94
CA PRO A 163 17.61 12.39 26.76
C PRO A 163 18.59 11.46 26.04
N GLY A 164 18.02 10.47 25.34
CA GLY A 164 18.74 9.59 24.43
C GLY A 164 18.62 10.07 22.99
N LYS A 165 18.91 9.19 22.04
CA LYS A 165 18.80 9.43 20.60
C LYS A 165 18.01 8.36 19.87
N CYS A 166 17.24 8.76 18.87
CA CYS A 166 16.50 7.82 18.04
C CYS A 166 17.44 6.87 17.28
N ALA A 167 17.09 5.58 17.26
CA ALA A 167 17.88 4.54 16.63
C ALA A 167 18.09 4.79 15.14
N GLU A 168 19.30 4.52 14.64
CA GLU A 168 19.62 4.68 13.22
C GLU A 168 18.90 3.64 12.36
N PHE A 169 18.77 2.41 12.83
CA PHE A 169 18.14 1.33 12.06
C PHE A 169 17.03 0.67 12.87
N LYS A 170 16.06 0.09 12.15
CA LYS A 170 14.95 -0.66 12.76
C LYS A 170 15.46 -1.89 13.51
N ASN A 171 16.38 -2.65 12.89
CA ASN A 171 17.08 -3.73 13.54
C ASN A 171 18.32 -3.16 14.23
N MET A 172 18.54 -3.54 15.46
CA MET A 172 19.67 -3.07 16.24
C MET A 172 20.61 -4.25 16.44
N PHE A 173 21.91 -4.00 16.30
CA PHE A 173 22.95 -4.99 16.57
C PHE A 173 23.85 -4.45 17.68
N GLY A 174 24.23 -5.32 18.61
CA GLY A 174 24.97 -4.97 19.81
C GLY A 174 24.09 -4.77 21.04
N CYS A 175 24.70 -4.27 22.12
CA CYS A 175 24.04 -4.02 23.39
C CYS A 175 23.74 -2.54 23.56
N MET A 176 22.49 -2.21 23.90
CA MET A 176 22.04 -0.84 24.13
C MET A 176 20.92 -0.78 25.16
N SER A 177 20.82 0.34 25.87
CA SER A 177 19.73 0.60 26.80
C SER A 177 18.67 1.46 26.11
N LEU A 178 17.42 1.03 26.15
CA LEU A 178 16.31 1.80 25.58
C LEU A 178 15.67 2.69 26.64
N ILE A 179 15.18 3.84 26.22
CA ILE A 179 14.39 4.74 27.07
C ILE A 179 12.91 4.49 26.76
N GLU A 180 12.16 4.10 27.79
CA GLU A 180 10.73 3.85 27.72
C GLU A 180 10.02 4.57 28.87
N ASN A 181 8.92 5.25 28.56
CA ASN A 181 8.13 6.07 29.46
C ASN A 181 8.98 7.10 30.25
N GLY A 182 10.00 7.68 29.62
CA GLY A 182 10.90 8.64 30.25
C GLY A 182 11.87 8.04 31.27
N GLN A 183 12.04 6.71 31.27
CA GLN A 183 12.93 6.00 32.18
C GLN A 183 13.91 5.13 31.40
N LEU A 184 15.10 4.93 31.97
CA LEU A 184 16.08 4.01 31.42
C LEU A 184 15.59 2.58 31.62
N GLY A 185 15.30 1.89 30.53
CA GLY A 185 14.93 0.48 30.50
C GLY A 185 16.13 -0.45 30.69
N SER A 186 15.87 -1.75 30.59
CA SER A 186 16.92 -2.77 30.63
C SER A 186 17.83 -2.68 29.39
N THR A 187 19.09 -3.08 29.56
CA THR A 187 20.01 -3.25 28.44
C THR A 187 19.58 -4.45 27.60
N LEU A 188 19.33 -4.20 26.32
CA LEU A 188 18.98 -5.20 25.31
C LEU A 188 20.20 -5.46 24.42
N CYS A 189 20.60 -6.72 24.32
CA CYS A 189 21.68 -7.18 23.43
C CYS A 189 21.08 -8.03 22.31
N ILE A 190 21.28 -7.61 21.06
CA ILE A 190 20.78 -8.30 19.86
C ILE A 190 21.95 -8.59 18.94
N ASP A 191 21.92 -9.76 18.31
CA ASP A 191 22.90 -10.22 17.33
C ASP A 191 22.28 -10.68 16.00
#